data_AF-X1LA51-F1
#
_entry.id   AF-X1LA51-F1
#
_cell.length_a   1.000
_cell.length_b   1.000
_cell.length_c   1.000
_cell.angle_alpha   90.00
_cell.angle_beta   90.00
_cell.angle_gamma   90.00
#
_symmetry.space_group_name_H-M   'P 1'
#
loop_
_entity.id
_entity.type
_entity.pdbx_description
1 polymer ?
#
loop_
_entity_poly.entity_id
_entity_poly.type
_entity_poly.pdbx_seq_one_letter_code
_entity_poly.pdbx_strand_id
1 'polypeptide(L)'
;MDAIYTLAQATADISYEKLPADVVEVTKKQILDSLAVALAGSTAPGIGELIEIVKDWGGKKESSLWVYGGKLPCVSAAQANATMIHAWDFDDTHDAAVLHPSATVVPTGLAIAERLGGVDGKKLITAVALGVDISSRLCLATIVPMVERGWHFTALHGGFGAAAVAGKLLGLDEER
;
A
#
# COMPACT_ATOMS: atom_id res chain seq x y z
N MET A 1 15.59 -13.77 -20.53
CA MET A 1 15.78 -12.76 -19.46
C MET A 1 14.67 -13.02 -18.45
N ASP A 2 15.01 -13.18 -17.17
CA ASP A 2 14.00 -13.41 -16.13
C ASP A 2 13.10 -12.17 -16.01
N ALA A 3 11.79 -12.39 -15.90
CA ALA A 3 10.78 -11.33 -15.82
C ALA A 3 11.03 -10.40 -14.63
N ILE A 4 11.65 -10.90 -13.56
CA ILE A 4 11.95 -10.11 -12.37
C ILE A 4 12.88 -8.92 -12.66
N TYR A 5 13.87 -9.07 -13.55
CA TYR A 5 14.78 -7.97 -13.90
C TYR A 5 14.05 -6.85 -14.64
N THR A 6 13.08 -7.21 -15.48
CA THR A 6 12.28 -6.20 -16.20
C THR A 6 11.41 -5.42 -15.21
N LEU A 7 10.84 -6.11 -14.21
CA LEU A 7 10.01 -5.50 -13.17
C LEU A 7 10.83 -4.58 -12.25
N ALA A 8 12.01 -5.01 -11.84
CA ALA A 8 12.92 -4.25 -10.99
C ALA A 8 13.41 -2.97 -11.72
N GLN A 9 13.83 -3.09 -12.99
CA GLN A 9 14.21 -1.94 -13.81
C GLN A 9 13.06 -0.94 -13.94
N ALA A 10 11.85 -1.40 -14.27
CA ALA A 10 10.68 -0.53 -14.42
C ALA A 10 10.34 0.22 -13.12
N THR A 11 10.50 -0.46 -11.98
CA THR A 11 10.31 0.10 -10.63
C THR A 11 11.33 1.21 -10.34
N ALA A 12 12.61 0.98 -10.66
CA ALA A 12 13.68 1.96 -10.50
C ALA A 12 13.47 3.17 -11.43
N ASP A 13 13.10 2.94 -12.70
CA ASP A 13 13.07 3.96 -13.74
C ASP A 13 11.84 4.87 -13.77
N ILE A 14 10.71 4.45 -13.14
CA ILE A 14 9.48 5.24 -13.19
C ILE A 14 9.67 6.60 -12.52
N SER A 15 9.10 7.66 -13.09
CA SER A 15 9.07 9.00 -12.50
C SER A 15 7.68 9.61 -12.65
N TYR A 16 7.42 10.68 -11.91
CA TYR A 16 6.13 11.37 -11.97
C TYR A 16 5.81 11.85 -13.39
N GLU A 17 6.80 12.32 -14.13
CA GLU A 17 6.68 12.84 -15.50
C GLU A 17 6.34 11.75 -16.51
N LYS A 18 6.64 10.50 -16.19
CA LYS A 18 6.30 9.33 -17.03
C LYS A 18 4.88 8.82 -16.75
N LEU A 19 4.20 9.31 -15.71
CA LEU A 19 2.83 8.89 -15.42
C LEU A 19 1.84 9.59 -16.36
N PRO A 20 0.90 8.85 -16.97
CA PRO A 20 -0.26 9.43 -17.62
C PRO A 20 -1.06 10.33 -16.66
N ALA A 21 -1.63 11.42 -17.17
CA ALA A 21 -2.32 12.41 -16.35
C ALA A 21 -3.55 11.81 -15.63
N ASP A 22 -4.26 10.89 -16.28
CA ASP A 22 -5.38 10.15 -15.71
C ASP A 22 -4.94 9.20 -14.58
N VAL A 23 -3.78 8.54 -14.72
CA VAL A 23 -3.19 7.71 -13.65
C VAL A 23 -2.88 8.56 -12.41
N VAL A 24 -2.31 9.75 -12.59
CA VAL A 24 -2.08 10.69 -11.48
C VAL A 24 -3.39 11.05 -10.77
N GLU A 25 -4.44 11.37 -11.52
CA GLU A 25 -5.73 11.74 -10.96
C GLU A 25 -6.42 10.58 -10.23
N VAL A 26 -6.38 9.37 -10.79
CA VAL A 26 -6.92 8.17 -10.12
C VAL A 26 -6.12 7.86 -8.85
N THR A 27 -4.80 7.96 -8.88
CA THR A 27 -3.96 7.71 -7.70
C THR A 27 -4.29 8.66 -6.55
N LYS A 28 -4.54 9.95 -6.83
CA LYS A 28 -4.98 10.92 -5.82
C LYS A 28 -6.33 10.51 -5.21
N LYS A 29 -7.26 10.03 -6.04
CA LYS A 29 -8.57 9.55 -5.58
C LYS A 29 -8.43 8.31 -4.71
N GLN A 30 -7.58 7.35 -5.08
CA GLN A 30 -7.28 6.17 -4.27
C GLN A 30 -6.71 6.52 -2.89
N ILE A 31 -5.81 7.51 -2.82
CA ILE A 31 -5.27 8.00 -1.55
C ILE A 31 -6.38 8.64 -0.70
N LEU A 32 -7.22 9.49 -1.30
CA LEU A 32 -8.34 10.13 -0.62
C LEU A 32 -9.35 9.09 -0.11
N ASP A 33 -9.72 8.15 -0.97
CA ASP A 33 -10.65 7.05 -0.69
C ASP A 33 -10.14 6.20 0.48
N SER A 34 -8.87 5.77 0.44
CA SER A 34 -8.27 4.98 1.51
C SER A 34 -8.32 5.68 2.88
N LEU A 35 -8.13 7.00 2.93
CA LEU A 35 -8.25 7.75 4.18
C LEU A 35 -9.71 7.79 4.69
N ALA A 36 -10.68 7.95 3.79
CA ALA A 36 -12.10 7.96 4.12
C ALA A 36 -12.58 6.58 4.58
N VAL A 37 -12.17 5.52 3.87
CA VAL A 37 -12.48 4.13 4.19
C VAL A 37 -11.83 3.73 5.52
N ALA A 38 -10.57 4.10 5.77
CA ALA A 38 -9.93 3.85 7.07
C ALA A 38 -10.66 4.53 8.23
N LEU A 39 -11.21 5.73 8.01
CA LEU A 39 -12.02 6.41 9.01
C LEU A 39 -13.30 5.61 9.30
N ALA A 40 -14.01 5.13 8.27
CA ALA A 40 -15.19 4.28 8.45
C ALA A 40 -14.85 2.93 9.11
N GLY A 41 -13.74 2.32 8.70
CA GLY A 41 -13.21 1.07 9.23
C GLY A 41 -12.66 1.16 10.64
N SER A 42 -12.32 2.36 11.12
CA SER A 42 -11.78 2.54 12.46
C SER A 42 -12.69 2.03 13.57
N THR A 43 -14.01 1.93 13.35
CA THR A 43 -14.98 1.43 14.33
C THR A 43 -15.41 -0.01 14.08
N ALA A 44 -14.72 -0.74 13.18
CA ALA A 44 -15.05 -2.13 12.91
C ALA A 44 -14.70 -3.06 14.09
N PRO A 45 -15.43 -4.19 14.25
CA PRO A 45 -15.09 -5.20 15.26
C PRO A 45 -13.63 -5.64 15.14
N GLY A 46 -12.92 -5.71 16.27
CA GLY A 46 -11.52 -6.14 16.31
C GLY A 46 -10.50 -5.01 16.12
N ILE A 47 -10.89 -3.83 15.61
CA ILE A 47 -9.96 -2.72 15.43
C ILE A 47 -9.51 -2.17 16.78
N GLY A 48 -10.43 -2.00 17.74
CA GLY A 48 -10.06 -1.51 19.07
C GLY A 48 -8.98 -2.39 19.73
N GLU A 49 -9.18 -3.71 19.68
CA GLU A 49 -8.24 -4.72 20.20
C GLU A 49 -6.90 -4.68 19.46
N LEU A 50 -6.91 -4.57 18.13
CA LEU A 50 -5.70 -4.41 17.34
C LEU A 50 -4.93 -3.15 17.76
N ILE A 51 -5.62 -2.03 17.95
CA ILE A 51 -5.03 -0.75 18.33
C ILE A 51 -4.34 -0.84 19.69
N GLU A 52 -4.96 -1.51 20.67
CA GLU A 52 -4.34 -1.77 21.97
C GLU A 52 -3.06 -2.62 21.82
N ILE A 53 -3.12 -3.70 21.03
CA ILE A 53 -1.97 -4.59 20.78
C ILE A 53 -0.80 -3.82 20.14
N VAL A 54 -1.04 -3.07 19.06
CA VAL A 54 0.05 -2.37 18.35
C VAL A 54 0.62 -1.21 19.16
N LYS A 55 -0.16 -0.60 20.06
CA LYS A 55 0.33 0.41 21.00
C LYS A 55 1.19 -0.22 22.09
N ASP A 56 0.81 -1.39 22.60
CA ASP A 56 1.56 -2.13 23.62
C ASP A 56 2.94 -2.61 23.11
N TRP A 57 3.04 -3.01 21.84
CA TRP A 57 4.34 -3.33 21.22
C TRP A 57 5.35 -2.17 21.30
N GLY A 58 4.88 -0.93 21.37
CA GLY A 58 5.72 0.26 21.52
C GLY A 58 6.69 0.48 20.36
N GLY A 59 7.84 1.10 20.65
CA GLY A 59 8.92 1.35 19.68
C GLY A 59 9.04 2.80 19.20
N LYS A 60 9.77 2.99 18.09
CA LYS A 60 10.08 4.33 17.55
C LYS A 60 8.83 5.01 17.03
N LYS A 61 8.63 6.29 17.35
CA LYS A 61 7.49 7.10 16.92
C LYS A 61 7.72 7.69 15.52
N GLU A 62 7.65 6.84 14.49
CA GLU A 62 8.01 7.21 13.12
C GLU A 62 6.81 7.72 12.32
N SER A 63 5.69 7.00 12.36
CA SER A 63 4.54 7.24 11.48
C SER A 63 3.22 7.25 12.24
N SER A 64 2.25 7.99 11.72
CA SER A 64 0.98 8.28 12.37
C SER A 64 0.04 7.08 12.37
N LEU A 65 -0.56 6.84 13.53
CA LEU A 65 -1.71 5.95 13.67
C LEU A 65 -2.98 6.74 13.38
N TRP A 66 -3.67 6.41 12.28
CA TRP A 66 -4.84 7.17 11.86
C TRP A 66 -6.00 7.00 12.84
N VAL A 67 -6.83 8.05 12.96
CA VAL A 67 -8.01 8.13 13.84
C VAL A 67 -7.70 8.10 15.35
N TYR A 68 -6.89 7.15 15.80
CA TYR A 68 -6.58 6.88 17.20
C TYR A 68 -5.45 7.73 17.77
N GLY A 69 -4.77 8.50 16.91
CA GLY A 69 -3.73 9.44 17.29
C GLY A 69 -2.43 8.79 17.76
N GLY A 70 -1.39 9.63 17.88
CA GLY A 70 -0.05 9.19 18.21
C GLY A 70 0.72 8.64 17.01
N LYS A 71 1.92 8.12 17.31
CA LYS A 71 2.84 7.56 16.32
C LYS A 71 3.38 6.21 16.79
N LEU A 72 3.58 5.33 15.83
CA LEU A 72 4.11 3.97 16.01
C LEU A 72 5.34 3.77 15.12
N PRO A 73 6.07 2.64 15.26
CA PRO A 73 7.02 2.21 14.24
C PRO A 73 6.35 2.18 12.87
N CYS A 74 7.07 2.56 11.83
CA CYS A 74 6.50 2.73 10.49
C CYS A 74 5.72 1.50 9.99
N VAL A 75 6.24 0.30 10.25
CA VAL A 75 5.59 -0.96 9.86
C VAL A 75 4.29 -1.18 10.64
N SER A 76 4.29 -0.93 11.95
CA SER A 76 3.11 -1.09 12.81
C SER A 76 2.01 -0.07 12.47
N ALA A 77 2.40 1.17 12.16
CA ALA A 77 1.46 2.19 11.66
C ALA A 77 0.84 1.76 10.33
N ALA A 78 1.65 1.32 9.36
CA ALA A 78 1.16 0.83 8.08
C ALA A 78 0.19 -0.36 8.24
N GLN A 79 0.52 -1.33 9.09
CA GLN A 79 -0.33 -2.49 9.36
C GLN A 79 -1.67 -2.10 9.99
N ALA A 80 -1.66 -1.26 11.03
CA ALA A 80 -2.89 -0.84 11.69
C ALA A 80 -3.79 -0.03 10.76
N ASN A 81 -3.19 0.89 9.99
CA ASN A 81 -3.91 1.70 9.01
C ASN A 81 -4.47 0.84 7.85
N ALA A 82 -3.69 -0.12 7.33
CA ALA A 82 -4.15 -1.08 6.32
C ALA A 82 -5.33 -1.91 6.83
N THR A 83 -5.27 -2.35 8.08
CA THR A 83 -6.35 -3.15 8.67
C THR A 83 -7.63 -2.33 8.80
N MET A 84 -7.54 -1.05 9.18
CA MET A 84 -8.69 -0.15 9.17
C MET A 84 -9.26 0.06 7.76
N ILE A 85 -8.42 0.17 6.73
CA ILE A 85 -8.92 0.30 5.35
C ILE A 85 -9.76 -0.93 4.95
N HIS A 86 -9.26 -2.13 5.22
CA HIS A 86 -9.92 -3.35 4.75
C HIS A 86 -10.99 -3.91 5.71
N ALA A 87 -11.29 -3.21 6.82
CA ALA A 87 -12.10 -3.78 7.90
C ALA A 87 -13.58 -4.00 7.54
N TRP A 88 -14.12 -3.18 6.64
CA TRP A 88 -15.53 -3.25 6.20
C TRP A 88 -15.70 -3.66 4.74
N ASP A 89 -14.60 -3.98 4.03
CA ASP A 89 -14.63 -4.30 2.59
C ASP A 89 -15.22 -3.15 1.74
N PHE A 90 -14.89 -1.92 2.13
CA PHE A 90 -15.30 -0.67 1.44
C PHE A 90 -14.21 -0.10 0.55
N ASP A 91 -13.01 -0.67 0.62
CA ASP A 91 -11.84 -0.26 -0.13
C ASP A 91 -11.95 -0.61 -1.63
N ASP A 92 -11.15 0.10 -2.43
CA ASP A 92 -11.17 -0.04 -3.87
C ASP A 92 -10.91 -1.47 -4.38
N THR A 93 -11.38 -1.76 -5.58
CA THR A 93 -11.21 -3.06 -6.22
C THR A 93 -10.69 -2.89 -7.64
N HIS A 94 -9.72 -3.71 -8.01
CA HIS A 94 -9.37 -3.97 -9.40
C HIS A 94 -10.03 -5.28 -9.83
N ASP A 95 -11.24 -5.20 -10.38
CA ASP A 95 -12.12 -6.35 -10.65
C ASP A 95 -11.43 -7.48 -11.42
N ALA A 96 -10.74 -7.16 -12.52
CA ALA A 96 -10.09 -8.18 -13.35
C ALA A 96 -8.91 -8.89 -12.64
N ALA A 97 -8.33 -8.25 -11.63
CA ALA A 97 -7.22 -8.78 -10.84
C ALA A 97 -7.71 -9.42 -9.53
N VAL A 98 -9.00 -9.27 -9.19
CA VAL A 98 -9.60 -9.71 -7.91
C VAL A 98 -8.75 -9.24 -6.73
N LEU A 99 -8.47 -7.93 -6.70
CA LEU A 99 -7.47 -7.31 -5.84
C LEU A 99 -8.01 -6.02 -5.24
N HIS A 100 -7.67 -5.78 -3.97
CA HIS A 100 -7.86 -4.49 -3.29
C HIS A 100 -6.49 -3.81 -3.10
N PRO A 101 -5.97 -3.11 -4.11
CA PRO A 101 -4.57 -2.70 -4.09
C PRO A 101 -4.31 -1.60 -3.06
N SER A 102 -5.20 -0.61 -2.94
CA SER A 102 -4.96 0.60 -2.15
C SER A 102 -4.87 0.32 -0.65
N ALA A 103 -5.57 -0.72 -0.18
CA ALA A 103 -5.52 -1.20 1.20
C ALA A 103 -4.11 -1.52 1.71
N THR A 104 -3.19 -1.87 0.81
CA THR A 104 -1.79 -2.18 1.17
C THR A 104 -0.83 -1.07 0.76
N VAL A 105 -0.98 -0.51 -0.45
CA VAL A 105 0.01 0.42 -1.01
C VAL A 105 -0.10 1.83 -0.43
N VAL A 106 -1.30 2.33 -0.16
CA VAL A 106 -1.53 3.68 0.37
C VAL A 106 -1.01 3.83 1.80
N PRO A 107 -1.38 2.96 2.77
CA PRO A 107 -0.88 3.09 4.14
C PRO A 107 0.64 2.88 4.21
N THR A 108 1.20 2.02 3.35
CA THR A 108 2.66 1.85 3.24
C THR A 108 3.34 3.13 2.77
N GLY A 109 2.84 3.72 1.68
CA GLY A 109 3.41 4.95 1.11
C GLY A 109 3.36 6.11 2.09
N LEU A 110 2.21 6.34 2.73
CA LEU A 110 2.04 7.41 3.71
C LEU A 110 2.92 7.19 4.96
N ALA A 111 3.01 5.96 5.47
CA ALA A 111 3.84 5.66 6.63
C ALA A 111 5.33 5.91 6.35
N ILE A 112 5.84 5.45 5.21
CA ILE A 112 7.24 5.65 4.82
C ILE A 112 7.53 7.10 4.50
N ALA A 113 6.64 7.78 3.78
CA ALA A 113 6.78 9.20 3.48
C ALA A 113 6.90 10.05 4.75
N GLU A 114 6.08 9.76 5.78
CA GLU A 114 6.15 10.43 7.06
C GLU A 114 7.44 10.10 7.82
N ARG A 115 7.86 8.83 7.84
CA ARG A 115 9.09 8.38 8.51
C ARG A 115 10.32 9.09 7.94
N LEU A 116 10.41 9.21 6.62
CA LEU A 116 11.54 9.86 5.95
C LEU A 116 11.52 11.37 6.16
N GLY A 117 10.33 11.97 6.16
CA GLY A 117 10.17 13.42 6.12
C GLY A 117 10.55 14.02 4.77
N GLY A 118 9.92 15.14 4.40
CA GLY A 118 10.26 15.87 3.17
C GLY A 118 9.93 15.14 1.86
N VAL A 119 9.16 14.05 1.90
CA VAL A 119 8.61 13.41 0.69
C VAL A 119 7.48 14.27 0.15
N ASP A 120 7.65 14.80 -1.05
CA ASP A 120 6.61 15.58 -1.72
C ASP A 120 5.48 14.69 -2.29
N GLY A 121 4.37 15.33 -2.65
CA GLY A 121 3.21 14.64 -3.20
C GLY A 121 3.48 13.92 -4.52
N LYS A 122 4.42 14.41 -5.36
CA LYS A 122 4.74 13.75 -6.63
C LYS A 122 5.42 12.40 -6.38
N LYS A 123 6.40 12.37 -5.49
CA LYS A 123 7.09 11.12 -5.10
C LYS A 123 6.12 10.11 -4.49
N LEU A 124 5.22 10.57 -3.62
CA LEU A 124 4.19 9.71 -3.04
C LEU A 124 3.26 9.14 -4.10
N ILE A 125 2.73 9.99 -4.99
CA ILE A 125 1.84 9.56 -6.09
C ILE A 125 2.56 8.55 -7.00
N THR A 126 3.82 8.80 -7.37
CA THR A 126 4.60 7.86 -8.17
C THR A 126 4.78 6.51 -7.49
N ALA A 127 5.09 6.49 -6.20
CA ALA A 127 5.27 5.24 -5.46
C ALA A 127 3.96 4.47 -5.33
N VAL A 128 2.85 5.14 -5.01
CA VAL A 128 1.53 4.50 -4.88
C VAL A 128 1.06 3.93 -6.23
N ALA A 129 1.13 4.72 -7.31
CA ALA A 129 0.75 4.27 -8.65
C ALA A 129 1.55 3.03 -9.08
N LEU A 130 2.86 3.03 -8.81
CA LEU A 130 3.74 1.89 -9.05
C LEU A 130 3.30 0.66 -8.24
N GLY A 131 3.02 0.82 -6.95
CA GLY A 131 2.54 -0.29 -6.12
C GLY A 131 1.25 -0.92 -6.63
N VAL A 132 0.28 -0.10 -7.04
CA VAL A 132 -0.99 -0.57 -7.64
C VAL A 132 -0.71 -1.37 -8.92
N ASP A 133 0.13 -0.84 -9.82
CA ASP A 133 0.46 -1.49 -11.09
C ASP A 133 1.17 -2.84 -10.87
N ILE A 134 2.16 -2.89 -9.97
CA ILE A 134 2.90 -4.12 -9.64
C ILE A 134 1.96 -5.20 -9.07
N SER A 135 1.17 -4.88 -8.04
CA SER A 135 0.26 -5.87 -7.46
C SER A 135 -0.79 -6.34 -8.47
N SER A 136 -1.33 -5.43 -9.28
CA SER A 136 -2.33 -5.77 -10.31
C SER A 136 -1.74 -6.70 -11.38
N ARG A 137 -0.53 -6.43 -11.87
CA ARG A 137 0.16 -7.28 -12.85
C ARG A 137 0.45 -8.68 -12.32
N LEU A 138 0.89 -8.79 -11.07
CA LEU A 138 1.15 -10.09 -10.44
C LEU A 138 -0.14 -10.91 -10.28
N CYS A 139 -1.24 -10.28 -9.87
CA CYS A 139 -2.55 -10.92 -9.83
C CYS A 139 -3.00 -11.39 -11.22
N LEU A 140 -2.92 -10.52 -12.24
CA LEU A 140 -3.31 -10.86 -13.61
C LEU A 140 -2.44 -11.97 -14.23
N ALA A 141 -1.17 -12.05 -13.84
CA ALA A 141 -0.26 -13.13 -14.27
C ALA A 141 -0.54 -14.46 -13.55
N THR A 142 -1.29 -14.45 -12.44
CA THR A 142 -1.60 -15.65 -11.66
C THR A 142 -2.77 -16.40 -12.29
N ILE A 143 -2.44 -17.29 -13.24
CA ILE A 143 -3.40 -18.10 -14.00
C ILE A 143 -3.76 -19.45 -13.35
N VAL A 144 -3.30 -19.67 -12.12
CA VAL A 144 -3.57 -20.87 -11.33
C VAL A 144 -4.77 -20.61 -10.42
N PRO A 145 -5.60 -21.64 -10.12
CA PRO A 145 -6.85 -21.50 -9.36
C PRO A 145 -6.58 -21.28 -7.86
N MET A 146 -6.00 -20.13 -7.51
CA MET A 146 -5.54 -19.81 -6.16
C MET A 146 -6.72 -19.43 -5.27
N VAL A 147 -7.71 -18.70 -5.80
CA VAL A 147 -8.95 -18.38 -5.06
C VAL A 147 -9.73 -19.64 -4.72
N GLU A 148 -9.89 -20.58 -5.66
CA GLU A 148 -10.57 -21.85 -5.38
C GLU A 148 -9.80 -22.73 -4.37
N ARG A 149 -8.50 -22.47 -4.19
CA ARG A 149 -7.66 -23.11 -3.17
C ARG A 149 -7.64 -22.37 -1.84
N GLY A 150 -8.46 -21.33 -1.68
CA GLY A 150 -8.63 -20.59 -0.43
C GLY A 150 -7.63 -19.43 -0.23
N TRP A 151 -6.86 -19.07 -1.25
CA TRP A 151 -5.96 -17.93 -1.16
C TRP A 151 -6.65 -16.60 -1.44
N HIS A 152 -6.33 -15.60 -0.64
CA HIS A 152 -6.78 -14.23 -0.84
C HIS A 152 -5.75 -13.42 -1.64
N PHE A 153 -6.13 -12.91 -2.80
CA PHE A 153 -5.19 -12.29 -3.76
C PHE A 153 -4.56 -11.02 -3.20
N THR A 154 -5.32 -10.19 -2.48
CA THR A 154 -4.79 -9.01 -1.79
C THR A 154 -3.72 -9.39 -0.78
N ALA A 155 -3.91 -10.48 -0.02
CA ALA A 155 -2.93 -10.93 0.95
C ALA A 155 -1.67 -11.52 0.29
N LEU A 156 -1.85 -12.24 -0.83
CA LEU A 156 -0.74 -12.83 -1.58
C LEU A 156 0.11 -11.78 -2.30
N HIS A 157 -0.52 -10.81 -2.96
CA HIS A 157 0.14 -9.93 -3.93
C HIS A 157 0.30 -8.48 -3.44
N GLY A 158 -0.48 -8.05 -2.46
CA GLY A 158 -0.40 -6.69 -1.91
C GLY A 158 0.96 -6.40 -1.25
N GLY A 159 1.58 -7.43 -0.65
CA GLY A 159 2.92 -7.31 -0.08
C GLY A 159 3.99 -6.89 -1.09
N PHE A 160 3.91 -7.37 -2.34
CA PHE A 160 4.84 -6.96 -3.40
C PHE A 160 4.64 -5.51 -3.82
N GLY A 161 3.40 -5.03 -3.90
CA GLY A 161 3.11 -3.63 -4.16
C GLY A 161 3.60 -2.72 -3.03
N ALA A 162 3.39 -3.13 -1.78
CA ALA A 162 3.94 -2.44 -0.61
C ALA A 162 5.47 -2.40 -0.62
N ALA A 163 6.13 -3.49 -1.01
CA ALA A 163 7.59 -3.52 -1.18
C ALA A 163 8.06 -2.57 -2.28
N ALA A 164 7.37 -2.53 -3.43
CA ALA A 164 7.70 -1.60 -4.53
C ALA A 164 7.55 -0.13 -4.10
N VAL A 165 6.46 0.20 -3.39
CA VAL A 165 6.23 1.54 -2.81
C VAL A 165 7.37 1.91 -1.87
N ALA A 166 7.73 0.99 -0.96
CA ALA A 166 8.79 1.21 0.01
C ALA A 166 10.14 1.43 -0.67
N GLY A 167 10.54 0.54 -1.58
CA GLY A 167 11.78 0.66 -2.33
C GLY A 167 11.86 1.96 -3.11
N LYS A 168 10.75 2.36 -3.74
CA LYS A 168 10.69 3.62 -4.50
C LYS A 168 10.89 4.85 -3.62
N LEU A 169 10.25 4.91 -2.46
CA LEU A 169 10.40 6.03 -1.53
C LEU A 169 11.76 6.05 -0.83
N LEU A 170 12.35 4.87 -0.59
CA LEU A 170 13.69 4.73 -0.04
C LEU A 170 14.80 5.03 -1.05
N GLY A 171 14.47 5.16 -2.34
CA GLY A 171 15.43 5.42 -3.41
C GLY A 171 16.33 4.23 -3.71
N LEU A 172 15.78 3.02 -3.63
CA LEU A 172 16.50 1.80 -4.02
C LEU A 172 16.68 1.73 -5.54
N ASP A 173 17.77 1.10 -5.97
CA ASP A 173 18.06 0.79 -7.37
C ASP A 173 17.47 -0.57 -7.76
N GLU A 174 17.65 -0.98 -9.00
CA GLU A 174 17.12 -2.26 -9.53
C GLU A 174 17.71 -3.52 -8.87
N GLU A 175 18.84 -3.40 -8.16
CA GLU A 175 19.49 -4.52 -7.46
C GLU A 175 18.90 -4.76 -6.06
N ARG A 176 18.26 -3.75 -5.45
CA ARG A 176 17.93 -3.72 -4.00
C ARG A 176 16.44 -3.68 -3.67
#